data_AF-A0AAD3QYA3-F1
#
_entry.id   AF-A0AAD3QYA3-F1
#
_cell.length_a   1.000
_cell.length_b   1.000
_cell.length_c   1.000
_cell.angle_alpha   90.00
_cell.angle_beta   90.00
_cell.angle_gamma   90.00
#
_symmetry.space_group_name_H-M   'P 1'
#
loop_
_entity.id
_entity.type
_entity.pdbx_description
1 polymer ?
#
loop_
_entity_poly.entity_id
_entity_poly.type
_entity_poly.pdbx_seq_one_letter_code
_entity_poly.pdbx_strand_id
1 'polypeptide(L)' 'MRPLYAFVIFGAVASSGVLLAMSAPTEGWQTATSIYDFSATDIDGNVVSLEKYRGNVVIITNVASK' A
#
# COMPACT_ATOMS: atom_id res chain seq x y z
N MET A 1 -21.15 -1.57 57.37
CA MET A 1 -21.29 -0.11 57.17
C MET A 1 -21.84 0.10 55.76
N ARG A 2 -23.13 0.40 55.62
CA ARG A 2 -23.80 0.83 54.38
C ARG A 2 -23.75 2.38 54.35
N PRO A 3 -24.06 3.12 53.27
CA PRO A 3 -24.14 2.82 51.82
C PRO A 3 -23.48 3.93 50.94
N LEU A 4 -23.35 3.73 49.62
CA LEU A 4 -23.62 4.83 48.68
C LEU A 4 -24.18 4.30 47.35
N TYR A 5 -25.25 4.97 46.94
CA TYR A 5 -26.12 4.79 45.78
C TYR A 5 -25.35 4.75 44.45
N ALA A 6 -25.63 3.77 43.60
CA ALA A 6 -26.55 3.88 42.46
C ALA A 6 -26.11 4.89 41.39
N PHE A 7 -25.48 4.38 40.32
CA PHE A 7 -25.77 4.89 38.98
C PHE A 7 -26.24 3.73 38.12
N VAL A 8 -27.39 4.00 37.52
CA VAL A 8 -28.32 3.09 36.86
C VAL A 8 -27.75 2.61 35.53
N ILE A 9 -27.91 1.31 35.27
CA ILE A 9 -27.69 0.68 33.97
C ILE A 9 -28.78 1.16 33.00
N PHE A 10 -28.42 1.74 31.85
CA PHE A 10 -29.33 1.87 30.71
C PHE A 10 -28.60 1.73 29.38
N GLY A 11 -28.75 0.56 28.76
CA GLY A 11 -28.93 0.35 27.31
C GLY A 11 -27.90 0.89 26.31
N ALA A 12 -27.13 -0.04 25.72
CA ALA A 12 -26.98 -0.07 24.27
C ALA A 12 -26.91 -1.54 23.81
N VAL A 13 -28.05 -2.01 23.31
CA VAL A 13 -28.22 -3.27 22.60
C VAL A 13 -27.46 -3.19 21.26
N ALA A 14 -26.80 -4.30 20.94
CA ALA A 14 -26.24 -4.75 19.65
C ALA A 14 -26.30 -3.80 18.44
N SER A 15 -25.12 -3.53 17.86
CA SER A 15 -24.99 -3.61 16.40
C SER A 15 -23.76 -4.43 16.04
N SER A 16 -24.01 -5.64 15.53
CA SER A 16 -23.03 -6.47 14.85
C SER A 16 -22.22 -5.67 13.83
N GLY A 17 -20.92 -5.89 13.86
CA GLY A 17 -20.05 -5.97 12.69
C GLY A 17 -20.08 -4.81 11.71
N VAL A 18 -19.28 -3.78 11.96
CA VAL A 18 -18.54 -3.12 10.87
C VAL A 18 -17.07 -3.07 11.30
N LEU A 19 -16.34 -4.14 11.04
CA LEU A 19 -14.89 -4.04 10.86
C LEU A 19 -14.70 -3.33 9.52
N LEU A 20 -14.38 -2.04 9.56
CA LEU A 20 -13.85 -1.35 8.39
C LEU A 20 -12.54 -2.06 8.03
N ALA A 21 -12.59 -2.93 7.03
CA ALA A 21 -11.38 -3.45 6.41
C ALA A 21 -10.67 -2.26 5.77
N MET A 22 -9.71 -1.67 6.49
CA MET A 22 -8.82 -0.69 5.91
C MET A 22 -7.99 -1.42 4.86
N SER A 23 -8.33 -1.20 3.58
CA SER A 23 -7.48 -1.65 2.48
C SER A 23 -6.08 -1.07 2.69
N ALA A 24 -5.07 -1.92 2.69
CA ALA A 24 -3.69 -1.45 2.70
C ALA A 24 -3.46 -0.47 1.54
N PRO A 25 -2.61 0.56 1.69
CA PRO A 25 -2.22 1.41 0.57
C PRO A 25 -1.74 0.51 -0.57
N THR A 26 -2.31 0.67 -1.76
CA THR A 26 -1.74 0.02 -2.94
C THR A 26 -0.36 0.62 -3.17
N GLU A 27 0.69 -0.20 -3.21
CA GLU A 27 2.01 0.33 -3.55
C GLU A 27 1.97 0.89 -4.99
N GLY A 28 2.93 1.77 -5.31
CA GLY A 28 2.94 2.45 -6.61
C GLY A 28 3.00 1.49 -7.81
N TRP A 29 3.55 0.28 -7.63
CA TRP A 29 3.65 -0.69 -8.72
C TRP A 29 2.31 -1.38 -9.04
N GLN A 30 1.39 -1.50 -8.08
CA GLN A 30 0.06 -2.10 -8.31
C GLN A 30 -0.84 -1.20 -9.15
N THR A 31 -0.61 0.11 -9.14
CA THR A 31 -1.39 1.11 -9.88
C THR A 31 -0.67 1.65 -11.12
N ALA A 32 0.57 1.22 -11.36
CA ALA A 32 1.34 1.62 -12.53
C ALA A 32 0.68 1.15 -13.84
N THR A 33 0.71 2.00 -14.84
CA THR A 33 0.09 1.74 -16.16
C THR A 33 1.12 1.56 -17.25
N SER A 34 2.36 2.00 -17.00
CA SER A 34 3.46 1.94 -17.94
C SER A 34 4.77 1.65 -17.23
N ILE A 35 5.75 1.12 -17.98
CA ILE A 35 7.14 1.02 -17.52
C ILE A 35 7.74 2.40 -17.20
N TYR A 36 7.19 3.48 -17.76
CA TYR A 36 7.68 4.84 -17.52
C TYR A 36 7.38 5.38 -16.12
N ASP A 37 6.47 4.73 -15.38
CA ASP A 37 6.14 5.07 -14.00
C ASP A 37 7.25 4.63 -13.01
N PHE A 38 8.27 3.94 -13.52
CA PHE A 38 9.35 3.35 -12.73
C PHE A 38 10.69 4.06 -12.95
N SER A 39 11.54 3.95 -11.92
CA SER A 39 12.96 4.28 -11.98
C SER A 39 13.77 3.08 -11.50
N ALA A 40 14.99 2.95 -11.99
CA ALA A 40 15.92 1.90 -11.60
C ALA A 40 17.29 2.50 -11.27
N THR A 41 17.99 1.87 -10.32
CA THR A 41 19.39 2.17 -10.09
C THR A 41 20.22 1.52 -11.19
N ASP A 42 21.02 2.31 -11.90
CA ASP A 42 21.95 1.79 -12.90
C ASP A 42 23.21 1.16 -12.25
N ILE A 43 24.10 0.59 -13.08
CA ILE A 43 25.32 -0.08 -12.60
C ILE A 43 26.31 0.89 -11.94
N ASP A 44 26.18 2.18 -12.20
CA ASP A 44 27.00 3.25 -11.63
C ASP A 44 26.40 3.82 -10.33
N GLY A 45 25.23 3.32 -9.91
CA GLY A 45 24.54 3.71 -8.68
C GLY A 45 23.59 4.90 -8.81
N ASN A 46 23.33 5.38 -10.03
CA ASN A 46 22.43 6.51 -10.25
C ASN A 46 20.98 6.04 -10.38
N VAL A 47 20.04 6.77 -9.78
CA VAL A 47 18.61 6.54 -10.01
C VAL A 47 18.21 7.14 -11.35
N VAL A 48 17.80 6.29 -12.28
CA VAL A 48 17.44 6.66 -13.65
C VAL A 48 15.98 6.32 -13.92
N SER A 49 15.22 7.30 -14.41
CA SER A 49 13.84 7.07 -14.86
C SER A 49 13.80 6.27 -16.17
N LEU A 50 12.87 5.32 -16.27
CA LEU A 50 12.66 4.55 -17.50
C LEU A 50 11.95 5.35 -18.60
N GLU A 51 11.42 6.54 -18.28
CA GLU A 51 10.88 7.50 -19.25
C GLU A 51 11.88 7.84 -20.38
N LYS A 52 13.19 7.74 -20.11
CA LYS A 52 14.26 7.94 -21.12
C LYS A 52 14.14 7.04 -22.36
N TYR A 53 13.40 5.93 -22.27
CA TYR A 53 13.21 4.99 -23.37
C TYR A 53 11.91 5.22 -24.16
N ARG A 54 11.14 6.27 -23.84
CA ARG A 54 9.89 6.58 -24.56
C ARG A 54 10.13 6.72 -26.07
N GLY A 55 9.26 6.07 -26.85
CA GLY A 55 9.35 6.05 -28.31
C GLY A 55 10.22 4.92 -28.88
N ASN A 56 10.90 4.15 -28.03
CA ASN A 56 11.66 2.97 -28.45
C ASN A 56 10.91 1.68 -28.09
N VAL A 57 11.19 0.61 -28.85
CA VAL A 57 10.81 -0.75 -28.46
C VAL A 57 11.79 -1.22 -27.37
N VAL A 58 11.26 -1.66 -26.21
CA VAL A 58 12.06 -2.05 -25.04
C VAL A 58 11.84 -3.53 -24.73
N ILE A 59 12.93 -4.26 -24.49
CA ILE A 59 12.90 -5.64 -23.97
C ILE A 59 13.47 -5.62 -22.56
N ILE A 60 12.68 -6.12 -21.60
CA ILE A 60 13.09 -6.29 -20.20
C ILE A 60 13.43 -7.76 -20.00
N THR A 61 14.62 -8.04 -19.47
CA THR A 61 15.09 -9.40 -19.20
C THR A 61 15.61 -9.53 -17.78
N ASN A 62 15.37 -10.69 -17.17
CA ASN A 62 15.99 -11.07 -15.92
C ASN A 62 17.30 -11.82 -16.23
N VAL A 63 18.42 -11.37 -15.68
CA VAL A 63 19.74 -11.96 -15.88
C VAL A 63 20.26 -12.56 -14.57
N ALA A 64 20.98 -13.68 -14.66
CA ALA A 64 21.66 -14.30 -13.54
C ALA A 64 23.07 -14.74 -13.99
N SER A 65 24.09 -14.45 -13.18
CA SER A 65 25.47 -14.93 -13.37
C SER A 65 25.78 -16.06 -12.39
N LYS A 66 26.67 -16.98 -12.78
CA LYS A 66 27.11 -18.12 -11.97
C LYS A 66 28.06 -17.70 -10.85
#